data_AF-A0A958NC86-F1
#
_entry.id   AF-A0A958NC86-F1
#
_cell.length_a   1.000
_cell.length_b   1.000
_cell.length_c   1.000
_cell.angle_alpha   90.00
_cell.angle_beta   90.00
_cell.angle_gamma   90.00
#
_symmetry.space_group_name_H-M   'P 1'
#
loop_
_entity.id
_entity.type
_entity.pdbx_description
1 polymer ?
#
loop_
_entity_poly.entity_id
_entity_poly.type
_entity_poly.pdbx_seq_one_letter_code
_entity_poly.pdbx_strand_id
1 'polypeptide(L)'
;MVTTTSIKSNARDLQSELQWFREVLKTRSLLNANAECKYTDVFEVPLPTLSSEDSGYHRLVREYQFSFEERFILMLALVPHVRPELLDMFLARNEQTQQVYTEFGGKRGKFHNG
;
A
#
# COMPACT_ATOMS: atom_id res chain seq x y z
N MET A 1 -22.97 17.94 1.17
CA MET A 1 -23.62 16.65 0.87
C MET A 1 -22.68 15.83 -0.01
N VAL A 2 -22.56 14.53 0.23
CA VAL A 2 -21.76 13.63 -0.63
C VAL A 2 -22.48 13.47 -1.96
N THR A 3 -21.81 13.76 -3.08
CA THR A 3 -22.37 13.61 -4.43
C THR A 3 -21.80 12.36 -5.11
N THR A 4 -22.55 11.80 -6.07
CA THR A 4 -22.08 10.67 -6.88
C THR A 4 -20.76 10.99 -7.59
N THR A 5 -20.59 12.24 -8.04
CA THR A 5 -19.33 12.72 -8.62
C THR A 5 -18.19 12.64 -7.61
N SER A 6 -18.39 13.15 -6.39
CA SER A 6 -17.39 13.10 -5.32
C SER A 6 -17.00 11.65 -4.96
N ILE A 7 -17.96 10.72 -4.90
CA ILE A 7 -17.69 9.29 -4.66
C ILE A 7 -16.83 8.70 -5.77
N LYS A 8 -17.19 8.94 -7.04
CA LYS A 8 -16.44 8.42 -8.20
C LYS A 8 -15.02 8.98 -8.25
N SER A 9 -14.86 10.28 -8.00
CA SER A 9 -13.55 10.93 -7.92
C SER A 9 -12.69 10.36 -6.80
N ASN A 10 -13.28 10.18 -5.61
CA ASN A 10 -12.59 9.60 -4.46
C ASN A 10 -12.13 8.16 -4.73
N ALA A 11 -13.00 7.35 -5.33
CA ALA A 11 -12.66 5.97 -5.71
C ALA A 11 -11.53 5.91 -6.75
N ARG A 12 -11.52 6.83 -7.74
CA ARG A 12 -10.43 6.92 -8.72
C ARG A 12 -9.09 7.22 -8.05
N ASP A 13 -9.04 8.24 -7.20
CA ASP A 13 -7.80 8.65 -6.55
C ASP A 13 -7.28 7.57 -5.60
N LEU A 14 -8.16 6.96 -4.80
CA LEU A 14 -7.81 5.80 -3.97
C LEU A 14 -7.32 4.62 -4.81
N GLN A 15 -7.90 4.36 -5.98
CA GLN A 15 -7.44 3.31 -6.86
C GLN A 15 -6.01 3.56 -7.35
N SER A 16 -5.69 4.80 -7.72
CA SER A 16 -4.33 5.19 -8.11
C SER A 16 -3.33 5.03 -6.95
N GLU A 17 -3.74 5.34 -5.73
CA GLU A 17 -2.91 5.13 -4.53
C GLU A 17 -2.70 3.67 -4.20
N LEU A 18 -3.74 2.84 -4.28
CA LEU A 18 -3.62 1.40 -4.07
C LEU A 18 -2.68 0.76 -5.10
N GLN A 19 -2.67 1.27 -6.34
CA GLN A 19 -1.75 0.82 -7.37
C GLN A 19 -0.31 1.25 -7.06
N TRP A 20 -0.10 2.49 -6.63
CA TRP A 20 1.20 2.98 -6.18
C TRP A 20 1.72 2.19 -4.98
N PHE A 21 0.90 2.02 -3.94
CA PHE A 21 1.20 1.23 -2.75
C PHE A 21 1.62 -0.20 -3.12
N ARG A 22 0.90 -0.85 -4.04
CA ARG A 22 1.27 -2.17 -4.56
C ARG A 22 2.66 -2.17 -5.21
N GLU A 23 2.98 -1.15 -6.00
CA GLU A 23 4.30 -1.05 -6.63
C GLU A 23 5.40 -0.81 -5.60
N VAL A 24 5.16 0.00 -4.57
CA VAL A 24 6.09 0.18 -3.44
C VAL A 24 6.36 -1.15 -2.74
N LEU A 25 5.31 -1.92 -2.41
CA LEU A 25 5.45 -3.23 -1.79
C LEU A 25 6.22 -4.22 -2.67
N LYS A 26 5.93 -4.25 -3.98
CA LYS A 26 6.63 -5.08 -4.95
C LYS A 26 8.10 -4.71 -5.04
N THR A 27 8.43 -3.41 -5.13
CA THR A 27 9.82 -2.92 -5.12
C THR A 27 10.54 -3.41 -3.86
N ARG A 28 9.95 -3.20 -2.67
CA ARG A 28 10.53 -3.62 -1.40
C ARG A 28 10.82 -5.12 -1.36
N SER A 29 9.88 -5.93 -1.84
CA SER A 29 10.02 -7.39 -1.87
C SER A 29 11.11 -7.87 -2.81
N LEU A 30 11.20 -7.31 -4.02
CA LEU A 30 12.26 -7.63 -4.98
C LEU A 30 13.64 -7.24 -4.45
N LEU A 31 13.76 -6.05 -3.85
CA LEU A 31 14.99 -5.61 -3.21
C LEU A 31 15.39 -6.53 -2.05
N ASN A 32 14.45 -6.96 -1.20
CA ASN A 32 14.72 -7.90 -0.11
C ASN A 32 15.21 -9.26 -0.63
N ALA A 33 14.65 -9.72 -1.73
CA ALA A 33 15.03 -10.98 -2.37
C ALA A 33 16.32 -10.89 -3.22
N ASN A 34 16.95 -9.71 -3.31
CA ASN A 34 18.06 -9.42 -4.23
C ASN A 34 17.72 -9.82 -5.69
N ALA A 35 16.46 -9.68 -6.09
CA ALA A 35 15.97 -9.97 -7.43
C ALA A 35 16.07 -8.73 -8.34
N GLU A 36 15.97 -8.95 -9.66
CA GLU A 36 15.91 -7.85 -10.62
C GLU A 36 14.71 -6.93 -10.30
N CYS A 37 15.00 -5.65 -10.12
CA CYS A 37 14.03 -4.64 -9.75
C CYS A 37 14.18 -3.40 -10.64
N LYS A 38 13.04 -2.77 -10.94
CA LYS A 38 13.01 -1.52 -11.71
C LYS A 38 13.66 -0.35 -10.97
N TYR A 39 13.57 -0.37 -9.64
CA TYR A 39 14.02 0.70 -8.76
C TYR A 39 15.07 0.17 -7.81
N THR A 40 15.99 1.03 -7.39
CA THR A 40 17.00 0.71 -6.39
C THR A 40 16.56 1.08 -4.97
N ASP A 41 15.57 1.94 -4.86
CA ASP A 41 14.94 2.35 -3.61
C ASP A 41 13.41 2.46 -3.80
N VAL A 42 12.64 2.21 -2.73
CA VAL A 42 11.18 2.39 -2.72
C VAL A 42 10.75 3.83 -2.95
N PHE A 43 11.58 4.82 -2.56
CA PHE A 43 11.30 6.24 -2.74
C PHE A 43 11.39 6.70 -4.21
N GLU A 44 11.97 5.88 -5.09
CA GLU A 44 11.98 6.15 -6.54
C GLU A 44 10.64 5.83 -7.22
N VAL A 45 9.73 5.12 -6.52
CA VAL A 45 8.39 4.85 -7.03
C VAL A 45 7.59 6.17 -7.05
N PRO A 46 7.21 6.69 -8.23
CA PRO A 46 6.61 8.01 -8.32
C PRO A 46 5.24 8.03 -7.67
N LEU A 47 4.99 9.05 -6.85
CA LEU A 47 3.68 9.28 -6.25
C LEU A 47 2.62 9.46 -7.35
N PRO A 48 1.41 8.90 -7.17
CA PRO A 48 0.36 9.04 -8.17
C PRO A 48 -0.16 10.48 -8.19
N THR A 49 -0.41 10.97 -9.39
CA THR A 49 -1.05 12.27 -9.62
C THR A 49 -2.51 12.20 -9.22
N LEU A 50 -2.88 12.97 -8.20
CA LEU A 50 -4.26 13.15 -7.76
C LEU A 50 -4.81 14.41 -8.43
N SER A 51 -5.91 14.30 -9.18
CA SER A 51 -6.36 15.37 -10.09
C SER A 51 -7.77 15.90 -9.82
N SER A 52 -8.48 15.38 -8.81
CA SER A 52 -9.87 15.76 -8.57
C SER A 52 -10.06 16.50 -7.25
N GLU A 53 -10.35 17.80 -7.31
CA GLU A 53 -10.74 18.60 -6.13
C GLU A 53 -12.04 18.07 -5.47
N ASP A 54 -12.87 17.32 -6.20
CA ASP A 54 -14.07 16.66 -5.68
C ASP A 54 -13.79 15.41 -4.83
N SER A 55 -12.57 14.86 -4.91
CA SER A 55 -12.12 13.71 -4.13
C SER A 55 -11.81 14.11 -2.69
N GLY A 56 -12.43 13.42 -1.72
CA GLY A 56 -12.14 13.63 -0.31
C GLY A 56 -10.71 13.29 0.06
N TYR A 57 -10.20 12.21 -0.53
CA TYR A 57 -8.82 11.77 -0.37
C TYR A 57 -7.82 12.79 -0.92
N HIS A 58 -8.04 13.33 -2.13
CA HIS A 58 -7.19 14.37 -2.69
C HIS A 58 -7.14 15.61 -1.79
N ARG A 59 -8.30 16.07 -1.30
CA ARG A 59 -8.38 17.20 -0.39
C ARG A 59 -7.60 16.93 0.90
N LEU A 60 -7.70 15.73 1.47
CA LEU A 60 -6.95 15.34 2.67
C LEU A 60 -5.44 15.40 2.43
N VAL A 61 -4.94 14.75 1.37
CA VAL A 61 -3.50 14.75 1.02
C VAL A 61 -2.99 16.18 0.82
N ARG A 62 -3.78 17.03 0.16
CA ARG A 62 -3.43 18.42 -0.11
C ARG A 62 -3.49 19.29 1.16
N GLU A 63 -4.50 19.15 1.98
CA GLU A 63 -4.68 19.96 3.19
C GLU A 63 -3.56 19.73 4.19
N TYR A 64 -3.16 18.48 4.39
CA TYR A 64 -2.10 18.10 5.33
C TYR A 64 -0.71 17.95 4.68
N GLN A 65 -0.60 18.17 3.37
CA GLN A 65 0.65 18.05 2.61
C GLN A 65 1.36 16.70 2.83
N PHE A 66 0.61 15.60 2.77
CA PHE A 66 1.14 14.30 3.15
C PHE A 66 2.35 13.87 2.30
N SER A 67 3.40 13.44 3.01
CA SER A 67 4.63 12.89 2.44
C SER A 67 4.41 11.49 1.84
N PHE A 68 5.47 10.94 1.24
CA PHE A 68 5.48 9.56 0.76
C PHE A 68 5.13 8.59 1.89
N GLU A 69 5.77 8.72 3.04
CA GLU A 69 5.61 7.84 4.20
C GLU A 69 4.20 7.94 4.77
N GLU A 70 3.66 9.16 4.89
CA GLU A 70 2.32 9.38 5.43
C GLU A 70 1.25 8.78 4.51
N ARG A 71 1.38 8.95 3.20
CA ARG A 71 0.49 8.31 2.21
C ARG A 71 0.62 6.79 2.25
N PHE A 72 1.84 6.26 2.41
CA PHE A 72 2.09 4.83 2.53
C PHE A 72 1.43 4.24 3.77
N ILE A 73 1.61 4.85 4.94
CA ILE A 73 1.01 4.42 6.20
C ILE A 73 -0.51 4.48 6.12
N LEU A 74 -1.06 5.54 5.51
CA LEU A 74 -2.50 5.68 5.32
C LEU A 74 -3.06 4.55 4.42
N MET A 75 -2.38 4.21 3.33
CA MET A 75 -2.77 3.07 2.50
C MET A 75 -2.62 1.75 3.25
N LEU A 76 -1.54 1.55 3.99
CA LEU A 76 -1.33 0.34 4.79
C LEU A 76 -2.46 0.14 5.82
N ALA A 77 -2.94 1.21 6.46
CA ALA A 77 -4.07 1.16 7.37
C ALA A 77 -5.40 0.88 6.66
N LEU A 78 -5.58 1.38 5.43
CA LEU A 78 -6.82 1.25 4.66
C LEU A 78 -6.98 -0.12 3.98
N VAL A 79 -5.88 -0.66 3.45
CA VAL A 79 -5.83 -1.88 2.63
C VAL A 79 -6.53 -3.09 3.27
N PRO A 80 -6.38 -3.40 4.57
CA PRO A 80 -7.10 -4.51 5.21
C PRO A 80 -8.62 -4.46 5.06
N HIS A 81 -9.19 -3.28 4.89
CA HIS A 81 -10.64 -3.07 4.84
C HIS A 81 -11.19 -3.00 3.41
N VAL A 82 -10.39 -2.54 2.45
CA VAL A 82 -10.86 -2.26 1.08
C VAL A 82 -10.27 -3.20 0.03
N ARG A 83 -9.08 -3.74 0.28
CA ARG A 83 -8.33 -4.55 -0.68
C ARG A 83 -7.30 -5.47 -0.02
N PRO A 84 -7.73 -6.35 0.90
CA PRO A 84 -6.84 -7.13 1.75
C PRO A 84 -5.83 -7.98 0.98
N GLU A 85 -6.17 -8.41 -0.24
CA GLU A 85 -5.30 -9.24 -1.08
C GLU A 85 -3.97 -8.56 -1.49
N LEU A 86 -3.85 -7.23 -1.35
CA LEU A 86 -2.58 -6.54 -1.56
C LEU A 86 -1.51 -6.90 -0.49
N LEU A 87 -1.93 -7.45 0.64
CA LEU A 87 -1.03 -7.87 1.72
C LEU A 87 -0.66 -9.36 1.65
N ASP A 88 -1.20 -10.12 0.69
CA ASP A 88 -0.97 -11.57 0.58
C ASP A 88 0.52 -11.93 0.45
N MET A 89 1.34 -11.02 -0.09
CA MET A 89 2.78 -11.23 -0.18
C MET A 89 3.47 -11.39 1.18
N PHE A 90 2.89 -10.83 2.26
CA PHE A 90 3.40 -11.03 3.63
C PHE A 90 3.06 -12.40 4.19
N LEU A 91 2.19 -13.17 3.49
CA LEU A 91 1.86 -14.56 3.83
C LEU A 91 2.75 -15.56 3.09
N ALA A 92 3.76 -15.08 2.36
CA ALA A 92 4.74 -15.92 1.68
C ALA A 92 5.43 -16.87 2.68
N ARG A 93 5.58 -18.13 2.28
CA ARG A 93 6.17 -19.17 3.11
C ARG A 93 7.62 -19.40 2.71
N ASN A 94 8.44 -19.62 3.72
CA ASN A 94 9.77 -20.17 3.53
C ASN A 94 9.65 -21.62 3.07
N GLU A 95 10.28 -21.95 1.95
CA GLU A 95 10.15 -23.25 1.29
C GLU A 95 10.67 -24.42 2.14
N GLN A 96 11.70 -24.17 2.96
CA GLN A 96 12.33 -25.20 3.79
C GLN A 96 11.49 -25.53 5.04
N THR A 97 10.92 -24.52 5.67
CA THR A 97 10.21 -24.66 6.95
C THR A 97 8.68 -24.73 6.79
N GLN A 98 8.17 -24.35 5.62
CA GLN A 98 6.74 -24.19 5.32
C GLN A 98 6.02 -23.21 6.27
N GLN A 99 6.78 -22.40 7.01
CA GLN A 99 6.28 -21.31 7.86
C GLN A 99 6.29 -19.99 7.09
N VAL A 100 5.46 -19.04 7.51
CA VAL A 100 5.56 -17.65 7.02
C VAL A 100 6.92 -17.09 7.44
N TYR A 101 7.55 -16.31 6.58
CA TYR A 101 8.81 -15.63 6.91
C TYR A 101 8.62 -14.74 8.15
N THR A 102 9.46 -14.93 9.17
CA THR A 102 9.36 -14.19 10.43
C THR A 102 9.65 -12.69 10.27
N GLU A 103 10.37 -12.29 9.22
CA GLU A 103 10.58 -10.88 8.82
C GLU A 103 9.28 -10.17 8.40
N PHE A 104 8.22 -10.91 8.08
CA PHE A 104 6.91 -10.35 7.69
C PHE A 104 5.79 -10.58 8.72
N GLY A 105 6.04 -11.37 9.78
CA GLY A 105 4.97 -11.82 10.68
C GLY A 105 5.40 -12.35 12.05
N GLY A 106 6.59 -12.00 12.54
CA GLY A 106 6.97 -12.16 13.96
C GLY A 106 6.55 -13.49 14.62
N LYS A 107 6.03 -13.40 15.85
CA LYS A 107 5.50 -14.56 16.61
C LYS A 107 4.00 -14.67 16.40
N ARG A 108 3.56 -15.85 15.94
CA ARG A 108 2.14 -16.19 15.81
C ARG A 108 1.41 -16.09 17.16
N GLY A 109 0.47 -15.16 17.27
CA GLY A 109 -0.46 -15.00 18.39
C GLY A 109 -1.77 -15.78 18.17
N LYS A 110 -2.68 -15.73 19.16
CA LYS A 110 -4.00 -16.39 19.06
C LYS A 110 -4.95 -15.69 18.06
N PHE A 111 -4.76 -14.39 17.84
CA PHE A 111 -5.65 -13.54 17.04
C PHE A 111 -4.93 -12.79 15.89
N HIS A 112 -3.60 -12.85 15.83
CA HIS A 112 -2.76 -12.23 14.80
C HIS A 112 -1.56 -13.15 14.52
N ASN A 113 -1.07 -13.19 13.29
CA ASN A 113 0.08 -14.01 12.91
C ASN A 113 1.36 -13.15 12.86
N GLY A 114 1.56 -12.32 13.90
CA GLY A 114 2.42 -11.14 13.82
C GLY A 114 1.59 -9.88 13.67
#